data_AF-A0A2E1IR91-F1
#
_entry.id   AF-A0A2E1IR91-F1
#
_cell.length_a   1.000
_cell.length_b   1.000
_cell.length_c   1.000
_cell.angle_alpha   90.00
_cell.angle_beta   90.00
_cell.angle_gamma   90.00
#
_symmetry.space_group_name_H-M   'P 1'
#
loop_
_entity.id
_entity.type
_entity.pdbx_description
1 polymer ?
#
loop_
_entity_poly.entity_id
_entity_poly.type
_entity_poly.pdbx_seq_one_letter_code
_entity_poly.pdbx_strand_id
1 'polypeptide(L)'
;MIEEASLVTRKHRYTKEEMEDLRMKLDYVYQKYLEETWEAEAEANRELNQKLYEKALNSPPSPAQKKLMTEEEWHLAHGLRADGSKRRGPAPKPKKNVWDLSPGEAGKAEHPSEPVDLDAVEAEFERQMFARHIEEQRNQPPMVKGKRFRRPEMNISRPQQPKSFWI
;
A
#
# COMPACT_ATOMS: atom_id res chain seq x y z
N MET A 1 -14.82 -28.27 -23.15
CA MET A 1 -14.04 -29.33 -22.51
C MET A 1 -12.58 -28.92 -22.59
N ILE A 2 -12.03 -28.52 -21.44
CA ILE A 2 -10.62 -28.63 -21.06
C ILE A 2 -9.62 -28.14 -22.11
N GLU A 3 -9.45 -26.81 -22.22
CA GLU A 3 -8.18 -26.21 -22.67
C GLU A 3 -7.28 -25.90 -21.46
N GLU A 4 -7.37 -26.70 -20.39
CA GLU A 4 -6.83 -26.40 -19.06
C GLU A 4 -5.33 -26.71 -18.86
N ALA A 5 -4.56 -27.10 -19.90
CA ALA A 5 -3.21 -27.62 -19.65
C ALA A 5 -2.07 -27.14 -20.57
N SER A 6 -2.30 -26.29 -21.58
CA SER A 6 -1.31 -26.10 -22.66
C SER A 6 -0.31 -24.93 -22.52
N LEU A 7 -0.33 -24.13 -21.44
CA LEU A 7 0.51 -22.90 -21.36
C LEU A 7 1.53 -22.87 -20.21
N VAL A 8 1.85 -24.02 -19.63
CA VAL A 8 2.85 -24.13 -18.54
C VAL A 8 4.26 -23.65 -18.95
N THR A 9 4.59 -23.51 -20.24
CA THR A 9 5.83 -22.84 -20.67
C THR A 9 5.72 -22.13 -22.03
N ARG A 10 5.56 -20.79 -22.02
CA ARG A 10 6.25 -19.76 -22.87
C ARG A 10 5.36 -18.51 -23.08
N LYS A 11 5.61 -17.49 -22.25
CA LYS A 11 5.11 -16.10 -22.34
C LYS A 11 3.58 -15.96 -22.38
N HIS A 12 2.92 -16.28 -21.26
CA HIS A 12 1.58 -15.74 -21.01
C HIS A 12 1.65 -14.21 -21.15
N ARG A 13 0.92 -13.66 -22.12
CA ARG A 13 0.78 -12.22 -22.26
C ARG A 13 -0.47 -11.86 -21.49
N TYR A 14 -0.28 -11.32 -20.30
CA TYR A 14 -1.38 -10.82 -19.50
C TYR A 14 -2.20 -9.83 -20.32
N THR A 15 -3.53 -10.01 -20.28
CA THR A 15 -4.44 -8.98 -20.78
C THR A 15 -4.35 -7.75 -19.89
N LYS A 16 -4.84 -6.59 -20.38
CA LYS A 16 -4.84 -5.37 -19.58
C LYS A 16 -5.67 -5.54 -18.30
N GLU A 17 -6.79 -6.27 -18.40
CA GLU A 17 -7.69 -6.58 -17.29
C GLU A 17 -6.99 -7.48 -16.27
N GLU A 18 -6.33 -8.57 -16.71
CA GLU A 18 -5.55 -9.44 -15.81
C GLU A 18 -4.43 -8.69 -15.07
N MET A 19 -3.75 -7.75 -15.74
CA MET A 19 -2.73 -6.91 -15.09
C MET A 19 -3.32 -5.95 -14.07
N GLU A 20 -4.54 -5.47 -14.28
CA GLU A 20 -5.24 -4.58 -13.37
C GLU A 20 -5.74 -5.35 -12.15
N ASP A 21 -6.28 -6.56 -12.35
CA ASP A 21 -6.65 -7.49 -11.27
C ASP A 21 -5.44 -7.89 -10.42
N LEU A 22 -4.30 -8.22 -11.06
CA LEU A 22 -3.06 -8.54 -10.35
C LEU A 22 -2.55 -7.35 -9.53
N ARG A 23 -2.63 -6.13 -10.06
CA ARG A 23 -2.27 -4.92 -9.30
C ARG A 23 -3.18 -4.73 -8.10
N MET A 24 -4.49 -4.87 -8.27
CA MET A 24 -5.45 -4.75 -7.18
C MET A 24 -5.19 -5.79 -6.08
N LYS A 25 -4.93 -7.05 -6.46
CA LYS A 25 -4.55 -8.11 -5.50
C LYS A 25 -3.27 -7.76 -4.75
N LEU A 26 -2.24 -7.29 -5.46
CA LEU A 26 -0.94 -6.98 -4.87
C LEU A 26 -1.02 -5.77 -3.94
N ASP A 27 -1.75 -4.72 -4.34
CA ASP A 27 -2.03 -3.56 -3.51
C ASP A 27 -2.80 -3.94 -2.24
N TYR A 28 -3.78 -4.85 -2.34
CA TYR A 28 -4.53 -5.38 -1.20
C TYR A 28 -3.64 -6.15 -0.21
N VAL A 29 -2.82 -7.09 -0.72
CA VAL A 29 -1.86 -7.85 0.10
C VAL A 29 -0.89 -6.91 0.82
N TYR A 30 -0.39 -5.89 0.11
CA TYR A 30 0.54 -4.92 0.68
C TYR A 30 -0.14 -4.04 1.75
N GLN A 31 -1.37 -3.59 1.52
CA GLN A 31 -2.14 -2.85 2.51
C GLN A 31 -2.39 -3.69 3.77
N LYS A 32 -2.82 -4.95 3.61
CA LYS A 32 -3.03 -5.86 4.73
C LYS A 32 -1.75 -6.08 5.54
N TYR A 33 -0.62 -6.29 4.86
CA TYR A 33 0.69 -6.39 5.51
C TYR A 33 1.05 -5.12 6.30
N LEU A 34 0.83 -3.93 5.72
CA LEU A 34 1.08 -2.67 6.44
C LEU A 34 0.20 -2.54 7.68
N GLU A 35 -1.09 -2.85 7.57
CA GLU A 35 -2.03 -2.84 8.69
C GLU A 35 -1.58 -3.80 9.80
N GLU A 36 -1.27 -5.05 9.46
CA GLU A 36 -0.77 -6.05 10.43
C GLU A 36 0.54 -5.60 11.09
N THR A 37 1.48 -5.02 10.33
CA THR A 37 2.72 -4.50 10.91
C THR A 37 2.49 -3.31 11.83
N TRP A 38 1.57 -2.41 11.48
CA TRP A 38 1.23 -1.27 12.32
C TRP A 38 0.48 -1.69 13.57
N GLU A 39 -0.40 -2.68 13.48
CA GLU A 39 -1.08 -3.26 14.64
C GLU A 39 -0.07 -3.93 15.59
N ALA A 40 0.85 -4.73 15.06
CA ALA A 40 1.91 -5.36 15.85
C ALA A 40 2.84 -4.31 16.50
N GLU A 41 3.23 -3.27 15.78
CA GLU A 41 4.01 -2.15 16.32
C GLU A 41 3.21 -1.35 17.36
N ALA A 42 1.92 -1.13 17.16
CA ALA A 42 1.05 -0.43 18.09
C ALA A 42 0.87 -1.23 19.39
N GLU A 43 0.73 -2.55 19.31
CA GLU A 43 0.67 -3.45 20.46
C GLU A 43 1.98 -3.44 21.24
N ALA A 44 3.12 -3.59 20.56
CA ALA A 44 4.44 -3.54 21.19
C ALA A 44 4.72 -2.18 21.85
N ASN A 45 4.29 -1.08 21.23
CA ASN A 45 4.48 0.27 21.74
C ASN A 45 3.41 0.68 22.77
N ARG A 46 2.33 -0.10 22.96
CA ARG A 46 1.20 0.27 23.82
C ARG A 46 1.64 0.50 25.26
N GLU A 47 2.42 -0.42 25.82
CA GLU A 47 2.93 -0.33 27.18
C GLU A 47 3.92 0.83 27.35
N LEU A 48 4.76 1.07 26.34
CA LEU A 48 5.77 2.13 26.36
C LEU A 48 5.08 3.50 26.29
N ASN A 49 4.08 3.64 25.43
CA ASN A 49 3.27 4.85 25.30
C ASN A 49 2.47 5.15 26.58
N GLN A 50 1.91 4.12 27.23
CA GLN A 50 1.24 4.27 28.53
C GLN A 50 2.22 4.76 29.61
N LYS A 51 3.40 4.13 29.72
CA LYS A 51 4.44 4.56 30.68
C LYS A 51 4.93 5.98 30.39
N LEU A 52 5.07 6.36 29.12
CA LEU A 52 5.43 7.73 28.73
C LEU A 52 4.34 8.73 29.11
N TYR A 53 3.08 8.37 28.93
CA TYR A 53 1.93 9.20 29.30
C TYR A 53 1.84 9.39 30.82
N GLU A 54 1.96 8.31 31.60
CA GLU A 54 2.03 8.37 33.06
C GLU A 54 3.22 9.21 33.53
N LYS A 55 4.37 9.07 32.89
CA LYS A 55 5.56 9.86 33.22
C LYS A 55 5.37 11.34 32.86
N ALA A 56 4.70 11.66 31.76
CA ALA A 56 4.41 13.04 31.39
C ALA A 56 3.43 13.71 32.38
N LEU A 57 2.44 12.97 32.88
CA LEU A 57 1.49 13.46 33.88
C LEU A 57 2.11 13.60 35.27
N ASN A 58 2.98 12.66 35.67
CA ASN A 58 3.58 12.61 37.00
C ASN A 58 4.94 13.31 37.09
N SER A 59 5.56 13.69 35.97
CA SER A 59 6.83 14.40 36.03
C SER A 59 6.58 15.81 36.58
N PRO A 60 7.23 16.20 37.69
CA PRO A 60 7.21 17.60 38.10
C PRO A 60 7.75 18.44 36.93
N PRO A 61 7.27 19.68 36.74
CA PRO A 61 7.86 20.58 35.75
C PRO A 61 9.35 20.63 36.03
N SER A 62 10.15 20.11 35.08
CA SER A 62 11.60 20.09 35.20
C SER A 62 12.03 21.50 35.62
N PRO A 63 12.76 21.68 36.73
CA PRO A 63 13.27 22.99 37.07
C PRO A 63 14.06 23.46 35.86
N ALA A 64 13.72 24.66 35.36
CA ALA A 64 14.28 25.28 34.17
C ALA A 64 15.74 25.73 34.41
N GLN A 65 16.56 24.80 34.89
CA GLN A 65 18.01 24.90 35.01
C GLN A 65 18.65 23.82 34.14
N LYS A 66 18.13 23.60 32.93
CA LYS A 66 18.98 23.06 31.87
C LYS A 66 19.98 24.17 31.55
N LYS A 67 21.13 24.15 32.21
CA LYS A 67 22.35 24.74 31.64
C LYS A 67 22.45 24.16 30.24
N LEU A 68 22.11 24.95 29.24
CA LEU A 68 22.38 24.61 27.85
C LEU A 68 23.89 24.39 27.80
N MET A 69 24.31 23.16 27.52
CA MET A 69 25.73 22.87 27.36
C MET A 69 26.29 23.82 26.30
N THR A 70 27.49 24.32 26.51
CA THR A 70 28.18 25.08 25.47
C THR A 70 28.46 24.15 24.28
N GLU A 71 28.66 24.71 23.09
CA GLU A 71 28.93 23.90 21.89
C GLU A 71 30.15 22.99 22.08
N GLU A 72 31.17 23.49 22.78
CA GLU A 72 32.37 22.73 23.13
C GLU A 72 32.08 21.55 24.07
N GLU A 73 31.27 21.76 25.12
CA GLU A 73 30.83 20.71 26.03
C GLU A 73 29.97 19.66 25.31
N TRP A 74 29.12 20.12 24.38
CA TRP A 74 28.32 19.24 23.54
C TRP A 74 29.21 18.40 22.62
N HIS A 75 30.20 19.01 21.96
CA HIS A 75 31.15 18.30 21.12
C HIS A 75 31.92 17.23 21.90
N LEU A 76 32.43 17.58 23.10
CA LEU A 76 33.17 16.65 23.94
C LEU A 76 32.29 15.49 24.43
N ALA A 77 31.05 15.76 24.83
CA ALA A 77 30.10 14.73 25.25
C ALA A 77 29.78 13.72 24.13
N HIS A 78 29.79 14.18 22.88
CA HIS A 78 29.53 13.33 21.70
C HIS A 78 30.81 12.75 21.07
N GLY A 79 31.94 12.80 21.79
CA GLY A 79 33.20 12.20 21.35
C GLY A 79 33.88 12.94 20.20
N LEU A 80 33.50 14.18 19.94
CA LEU A 80 34.13 15.08 18.98
C LEU A 80 35.30 15.84 19.66
N ARG A 81 36.05 16.62 18.87
CA ARG A 81 37.00 17.62 19.38
C ARG A 81 36.26 18.91 19.75
N ALA A 82 36.87 19.81 20.50
CA ALA A 82 36.27 21.10 20.88
C ALA A 82 35.75 21.89 19.65
N ASP A 83 36.47 21.80 18.53
CA ASP A 83 36.11 22.42 17.24
C ASP A 83 34.98 21.68 16.47
N GLY A 84 34.34 20.66 17.06
CA GLY A 84 33.28 19.86 16.43
C GLY A 84 33.76 18.84 15.39
N SER A 85 35.07 18.73 15.15
CA SER A 85 35.63 17.75 14.22
C SER A 85 35.67 16.33 14.80
N LYS A 86 35.48 15.32 13.95
CA LYS A 86 35.58 13.90 14.37
C LYS A 86 37.00 13.60 14.86
N ARG A 87 37.10 12.98 16.04
CA ARG A 87 38.37 12.43 16.50
C ARG A 87 38.86 11.42 15.46
N ARG A 88 40.11 11.56 15.01
CA ARG A 88 40.71 10.60 14.07
C ARG A 88 40.79 9.24 14.75
N GLY A 89 39.88 8.36 14.37
CA GLY A 89 39.98 6.95 14.67
C GLY A 89 41.03 6.26 13.79
N PRO A 90 41.29 4.96 14.04
CA PRO A 90 42.05 4.15 13.11
C PRO A 90 41.42 4.21 11.71
N ALA A 91 42.25 4.09 10.67
CA ALA A 91 41.78 4.15 9.28
C ALA A 91 40.63 3.15 9.07
N PRO A 92 39.54 3.55 8.37
CA PRO A 92 38.42 2.66 8.14
C PRO A 92 38.91 1.42 7.38
N LYS A 93 38.46 0.24 7.81
CA LYS A 93 38.77 -1.01 7.10
C LYS A 93 38.19 -0.93 5.68
N PRO A 94 38.89 -1.46 4.66
CA PRO A 94 38.35 -1.52 3.31
C PRO A 94 37.03 -2.32 3.32
N LYS A 95 36.03 -1.83 2.58
CA LYS A 95 34.78 -2.56 2.38
C LYS A 95 35.10 -3.88 1.67
N LYS A 96 34.54 -5.00 2.13
CA LYS A 96 34.63 -6.29 1.43
C LYS A 96 33.90 -6.19 0.08
N ASN A 97 34.43 -6.85 -0.95
CA ASN A 97 33.73 -6.96 -2.22
C ASN A 97 32.55 -7.93 -2.07
N VAL A 98 31.55 -7.79 -2.95
CA VAL A 98 30.35 -8.65 -2.97
C VAL A 98 30.71 -10.14 -3.08
N TRP A 99 31.80 -10.45 -3.78
CA TRP A 99 32.31 -11.81 -3.97
C TRP A 99 32.95 -12.42 -2.71
N ASP A 100 33.32 -11.59 -1.73
CA ASP A 100 33.97 -12.00 -0.47
C ASP A 100 32.97 -12.10 0.70
N LEU A 101 31.68 -11.84 0.46
CA LEU A 101 30.63 -11.91 1.47
C LEU A 101 30.10 -13.35 1.57
N SER A 102 30.18 -13.91 2.77
CA SER A 102 29.50 -15.17 3.07
C SER A 102 27.98 -14.96 3.20
N PRO A 103 27.15 -15.94 2.82
CA PRO A 103 25.69 -15.85 3.03
C PRO A 103 25.38 -15.57 4.52
N GLY A 104 24.68 -14.47 4.79
CA GLY A 104 24.32 -14.02 6.15
C GLY A 104 25.15 -12.83 6.68
N GLU A 105 26.22 -12.41 5.99
CA GLU A 105 27.15 -11.40 6.52
C GLU A 105 26.72 -9.94 6.28
N ALA A 106 25.74 -9.69 5.39
CA ALA A 106 25.36 -8.35 4.94
C ALA A 106 23.88 -7.96 5.18
N GLY A 107 23.08 -8.77 5.87
CA GLY A 107 21.66 -8.46 6.06
C GLY A 107 20.99 -9.23 7.18
N LYS A 108 20.04 -8.57 7.84
CA LYS A 108 19.08 -9.15 8.78
C LYS A 108 18.13 -10.09 8.04
N ALA A 109 18.59 -11.28 7.72
CA ALA A 109 17.68 -12.37 7.37
C ALA A 109 18.02 -13.54 8.29
N GLU A 110 17.79 -13.34 9.60
CA GLU A 110 17.93 -14.39 10.62
C GLU A 110 16.78 -15.40 10.55
N HIS A 111 15.68 -15.06 9.85
CA HIS A 111 14.51 -15.92 9.71
C HIS A 111 14.05 -16.00 8.25
N PRO A 112 13.70 -17.19 7.74
CA PRO A 112 12.84 -17.27 6.57
C PRO A 112 11.52 -16.58 6.94
N SER A 113 11.10 -15.60 6.15
CA SER A 113 9.76 -15.02 6.26
C SER A 113 8.75 -16.15 6.30
N GLU A 114 7.85 -16.15 7.29
CA GLU A 114 6.77 -17.14 7.37
C GLU A 114 6.03 -17.17 6.03
N PRO A 115 5.70 -18.36 5.50
CA PRO A 115 4.97 -18.44 4.25
C PRO A 115 3.58 -17.85 4.46
N VAL A 116 3.33 -16.70 3.83
CA VAL A 116 1.99 -16.12 3.74
C VAL A 116 1.12 -17.12 2.98
N ASP A 117 0.01 -17.53 3.59
CA ASP A 117 -0.97 -18.41 2.96
C ASP A 117 -1.73 -17.62 1.89
N LEU A 118 -1.25 -17.71 0.66
CA LEU A 118 -1.78 -16.98 -0.49
C LEU A 118 -3.25 -17.35 -0.76
N ASP A 119 -3.62 -18.61 -0.57
CA ASP A 119 -4.97 -19.11 -0.87
C ASP A 119 -6.01 -18.47 0.07
N ALA A 120 -5.66 -18.30 1.34
CA ALA A 120 -6.51 -17.62 2.32
C ALA A 120 -6.72 -16.14 1.96
N VAL A 121 -5.66 -15.45 1.53
CA VAL A 121 -5.73 -14.04 1.15
C VAL A 121 -6.53 -13.82 -0.13
N GLU A 122 -6.40 -14.72 -1.12
CA GLU A 122 -7.21 -14.68 -2.33
C GLU A 122 -8.71 -14.87 -2.03
N ALA A 123 -9.06 -15.81 -1.15
CA ALA A 123 -10.45 -16.05 -0.76
C ALA A 123 -11.10 -14.84 -0.06
N GLU A 124 -10.34 -14.09 0.73
CA GLU A 124 -10.82 -12.85 1.35
C GLU A 124 -11.04 -11.73 0.33
N PHE A 125 -10.11 -11.56 -0.61
CA PHE A 125 -10.22 -10.57 -1.68
C PHE A 125 -11.46 -10.82 -2.55
N GLU A 126 -11.71 -12.07 -2.96
CA GLU A 126 -12.89 -12.44 -3.75
C GLU A 126 -14.19 -12.13 -3.00
N ARG A 127 -14.25 -12.39 -1.69
CA ARG A 127 -15.42 -12.04 -0.86
C ARG A 127 -15.65 -10.54 -0.82
N GLN A 128 -14.60 -9.73 -0.69
CA GLN A 128 -14.70 -8.27 -0.65
C GLN A 128 -15.18 -7.71 -2.00
N MET A 129 -14.64 -8.21 -3.10
CA MET A 129 -15.04 -7.82 -4.44
C MET A 129 -16.49 -8.19 -4.74
N PHE A 130 -16.91 -9.40 -4.33
CA PHE A 130 -18.29 -9.83 -4.46
C PHE A 130 -19.25 -8.94 -3.64
N ALA A 131 -18.87 -8.59 -2.41
CA ALA A 131 -19.66 -7.67 -1.57
C ALA A 131 -19.82 -6.28 -2.22
N ARG A 132 -18.73 -5.70 -2.75
CA ARG A 132 -18.79 -4.45 -3.52
C ARG A 132 -19.71 -4.55 -4.72
N HIS A 133 -19.65 -5.66 -5.46
CA HIS A 133 -20.51 -5.85 -6.63
C HIS A 133 -22.01 -5.91 -6.26
N ILE A 134 -22.36 -6.53 -5.12
CA ILE A 134 -23.74 -6.53 -4.61
C ILE A 134 -24.18 -5.11 -4.23
N GLU A 135 -23.32 -4.34 -3.58
CA GLU A 135 -23.61 -2.95 -3.22
C GLU A 135 -23.80 -2.06 -4.46
N GLU A 136 -22.96 -2.23 -5.48
CA GLU A 136 -23.10 -1.54 -6.77
C GLU A 136 -24.43 -1.90 -7.45
N GLN A 137 -24.80 -3.18 -7.50
CA GLN A 137 -26.09 -3.61 -8.06
C GLN A 137 -27.27 -3.05 -7.26
N ARG A 138 -27.14 -2.93 -5.94
CA ARG A 138 -28.17 -2.33 -5.08
C ARG A 138 -28.33 -0.83 -5.31
N ASN A 139 -27.22 -0.15 -5.64
CA ASN A 139 -27.19 1.30 -5.89
C ASN A 139 -27.55 1.66 -7.34
N GLN A 140 -27.66 0.68 -8.25
CA GLN A 140 -28.13 0.93 -9.61
C GLN A 140 -29.63 1.24 -9.61
N PRO A 141 -30.07 2.34 -10.27
CA PRO A 141 -31.49 2.64 -10.39
C PRO A 141 -32.21 1.51 -11.13
N PRO A 142 -33.42 1.12 -10.70
CA PRO A 142 -34.15 0.04 -11.35
C PRO A 142 -34.33 0.37 -12.83
N MET A 143 -33.74 -0.46 -13.69
CA MET A 143 -33.86 -0.34 -15.13
C MET A 143 -35.35 -0.40 -15.49
N VAL A 144 -35.90 0.66 -16.06
CA VAL A 144 -37.31 0.73 -16.44
C VAL A 144 -37.58 -0.29 -17.55
N LYS A 145 -37.95 -1.50 -17.17
CA LYS A 145 -38.40 -2.54 -18.11
C LYS A 145 -39.78 -2.15 -18.61
N GLY A 146 -39.82 -1.55 -19.79
CA GLY A 146 -41.06 -1.31 -20.53
C GLY A 146 -41.56 0.13 -20.51
N LYS A 147 -41.04 0.93 -21.45
CA LYS A 147 -41.79 1.77 -22.40
C LYS A 147 -40.73 2.51 -23.21
N ARG A 148 -40.83 2.44 -24.54
CA ARG A 148 -39.87 3.04 -25.47
C ARG A 148 -39.69 4.52 -25.10
N PHE A 149 -38.49 4.91 -24.68
CA PHE A 149 -38.09 6.30 -24.52
C PHE A 149 -38.25 6.98 -25.89
N ARG A 150 -39.36 7.69 -26.10
CA ARG A 150 -39.50 8.56 -27.27
C ARG A 150 -38.62 9.76 -27.00
N ARG A 151 -37.45 9.81 -27.65
CA ARG A 151 -36.63 11.02 -27.69
C ARG A 151 -37.50 12.15 -28.28
N PRO A 152 -37.65 13.31 -27.60
CA PRO A 152 -38.49 14.41 -28.09
C PRO A 152 -37.97 15.02 -29.41
N GLU A 153 -36.70 14.77 -29.75
CA GLU A 153 -36.06 15.33 -30.94
C GLU A 153 -36.40 14.62 -32.27
N MET A 154 -37.13 13.50 -32.25
CA MET A 154 -37.56 12.81 -33.48
C MET A 154 -38.93 13.23 -34.01
N ASN A 155 -39.55 14.28 -33.45
CA ASN A 155 -40.79 14.88 -33.96
C ASN A 155 -40.53 16.00 -34.99
N ILE A 156 -39.51 15.84 -35.84
CA ILE A 156 -39.42 16.67 -37.05
C ILE A 156 -40.43 16.09 -38.04
N SER A 157 -41.60 16.72 -38.09
CA SER A 157 -42.63 16.49 -39.11
C SER A 157 -41.97 16.54 -40.49
N ARG A 158 -41.90 15.39 -41.17
CA ARG A 158 -41.53 15.36 -42.59
C ARG A 158 -42.57 16.18 -43.36
N PRO A 159 -42.16 17.16 -44.19
CA PRO A 159 -43.11 17.84 -45.06
C PRO A 159 -43.72 16.81 -46.02
N GLN A 160 -45.05 16.68 -45.98
CA GLN A 160 -45.80 15.89 -46.95
C GLN A 160 -45.65 16.54 -48.33
N GLN A 161 -45.00 15.84 -49.26
CA GLN A 161 -44.99 16.20 -50.67
C GLN A 161 -46.41 16.02 -51.21
N PRO A 162 -47.02 17.02 -51.87
CA PRO A 162 -48.33 16.85 -52.49
C PRO A 162 -48.21 15.83 -53.63
N LYS A 163 -49.01 14.77 -53.57
CA LYS A 163 -49.15 13.81 -54.68
C LYS A 163 -49.83 14.54 -55.84
N SER A 164 -49.06 14.94 -56.84
CA SER A 164 -49.58 15.36 -58.14
C SER A 164 -50.20 14.14 -58.82
N PHE A 165 -51.52 14.04 -58.80
CA PHE A 165 -52.24 13.27 -59.80
C PHE A 165 -52.43 14.19 -61.00
N TRP A 166 -51.89 13.80 -62.15
CA TRP A 166 -52.32 14.32 -63.44
C TRP A 166 -52.80 13.16 -64.30
N ILE A 167 -54.01 13.38 -64.85
CA ILE A 167 -54.73 12.64 -65.87
C ILE A 167 -54.20 13.09 -67.23
#